data_AF-A0A8T6WND9-F1
#
_entry.id   AF-A0A8T6WND9-F1
#
_cell.length_a   1.000
_cell.length_b   1.000
_cell.length_c   1.000
_cell.angle_alpha   90.00
_cell.angle_beta   90.00
_cell.angle_gamma   90.00
#
_symmetry.space_group_name_H-M   'P 1'
#
loop_
_entity.id
_entity.type
_entity.pdbx_description
1 polymer ?
#
loop_
_entity_poly.entity_id
_entity_poly.type
_entity_poly.pdbx_seq_one_letter_code
_entity_poly.pdbx_strand_id
1 'polypeptide(L)'
;FDSIWIYDHFFWESYRDPEGEQVLDALECMTVLSALAAVCKKIRIGSLVLCNSYRNPSLTAKMAATLDVISNGRLEFGIGAGWKENEYIAYGFSFPKPA
;
A
#
# COMPACT_ATOMS: atom_id res chain seq x y z
N PHE A 1 3.57 15.66 14.52
CA PHE A 1 2.97 15.09 13.31
C PHE A 1 1.67 14.40 13.69
N ASP A 2 0.64 14.56 12.88
CA ASP A 2 -0.71 14.04 13.17
C ASP A 2 -1.05 12.76 12.39
N SER A 3 -0.28 12.45 11.33
CA SER A 3 -0.49 11.28 10.49
C SER A 3 0.80 10.71 9.89
N ILE A 4 0.76 9.42 9.52
CA ILE A 4 1.78 8.71 8.74
C ILE A 4 1.11 8.08 7.52
N TRP A 5 1.81 8.11 6.39
CA TRP A 5 1.30 7.67 5.09
C TRP A 5 2.25 6.69 4.41
N ILE A 6 1.71 5.57 3.92
CA ILE A 6 2.48 4.49 3.29
C ILE A 6 1.99 4.29 1.86
N TYR A 7 2.91 4.30 0.90
CA TYR A 7 2.62 4.03 -0.50
C TYR A 7 2.34 2.55 -0.75
N ASP A 8 1.62 2.23 -1.82
CA ASP A 8 1.25 0.86 -2.18
C ASP A 8 2.02 0.40 -3.42
N HIS A 9 3.34 0.28 -3.27
CA HIS A 9 4.26 -0.19 -4.29
C HIS A 9 4.87 -1.52 -3.89
N PHE A 10 5.29 -2.29 -4.88
CA PHE A 10 5.92 -3.59 -4.65
C PHE A 10 7.45 -3.55 -4.77
N PHE A 11 8.00 -2.58 -5.49
CA PHE A 11 9.44 -2.39 -5.63
C PHE A 11 9.76 -1.03 -6.23
N TRP A 12 10.91 -0.43 -5.93
CA TRP A 12 11.35 0.79 -6.62
C TRP A 12 12.53 0.51 -7.54
N GLU A 13 12.42 0.85 -8.84
CA GLU A 13 13.48 0.57 -9.82
C GLU A 13 14.78 1.37 -9.56
N SER A 14 14.69 2.46 -8.80
CA SER A 14 15.82 3.31 -8.47
C SER A 14 16.66 2.81 -7.30
N TYR A 15 16.21 1.78 -6.57
CA TYR A 15 16.99 1.21 -5.48
C TYR A 15 17.86 0.08 -6.01
N ARG A 16 19.16 0.32 -6.06
CA ARG A 16 20.17 -0.68 -6.38
C ARG A 16 21.03 -0.93 -5.16
N ASP A 17 21.42 -2.18 -4.96
CA ASP A 17 22.43 -2.51 -3.95
C ASP A 17 23.80 -1.94 -4.38
N PRO A 18 24.81 -1.94 -3.50
CA PRO A 18 26.16 -1.48 -3.84
C PRO A 18 26.78 -2.19 -5.05
N GLU A 19 26.32 -3.41 -5.35
CA GLU A 19 26.72 -4.25 -6.48
C GLU A 19 25.97 -3.90 -7.78
N GLY A 20 24.95 -3.06 -7.70
CA GLY A 20 24.16 -2.56 -8.83
C GLY A 20 22.93 -3.40 -9.17
N GLU A 21 22.59 -4.42 -8.38
CA GLU A 21 21.40 -5.24 -8.57
C GLU A 21 20.13 -4.53 -8.09
N GLN A 22 19.00 -4.77 -8.75
CA GLN A 22 17.73 -4.19 -8.32
C GLN A 22 17.31 -4.77 -6.97
N VAL A 23 17.07 -3.90 -5.99
CA VAL A 23 16.51 -4.28 -4.70
C VAL A 23 15.01 -4.02 -4.74
N LEU A 24 14.21 -5.07 -4.59
CA LEU A 24 12.77 -4.94 -4.37
C LEU A 24 12.56 -4.49 -2.92
N ASP A 25 12.51 -3.18 -2.69
CA ASP A 25 12.66 -2.56 -1.37
C ASP A 25 11.36 -2.01 -0.75
N ALA A 26 10.21 -2.22 -1.40
CA ALA A 26 8.94 -1.69 -0.91
C ALA A 26 8.25 -2.70 0.04
N LEU A 27 7.96 -2.25 1.26
CA LEU A 27 7.11 -3.00 2.19
C LEU A 27 5.64 -2.90 1.78
N GLU A 28 4.91 -4.01 1.93
CA GLU A 28 3.48 -4.06 1.58
C GLU A 28 2.65 -3.12 2.49
N CYS A 29 1.87 -2.24 1.87
CA CYS A 29 1.21 -1.11 2.51
C CYS A 29 0.29 -1.52 3.67
N MET A 30 -0.65 -2.45 3.45
CA MET A 30 -1.65 -2.81 4.45
C MET A 30 -1.03 -3.50 5.66
N THR A 31 0.04 -4.27 5.44
CA THR A 31 0.81 -4.95 6.48
C THR A 31 1.55 -3.94 7.35
N VAL A 32 2.22 -2.96 6.74
CA VAL A 32 2.90 -1.88 7.48
C VAL A 32 1.89 -1.05 8.27
N LEU A 33 0.77 -0.66 7.66
CA LEU A 33 -0.28 0.09 8.35
C LEU A 33 -0.86 -0.69 9.53
N SER A 34 -1.03 -2.00 9.39
CA SER A 34 -1.48 -2.87 10.49
C SER A 34 -0.48 -2.90 11.66
N ALA A 35 0.82 -2.98 11.37
CA ALA A 35 1.87 -2.90 12.39
C ALA A 35 1.86 -1.51 13.09
N LEU A 36 1.76 -0.43 12.31
CA LEU A 36 1.65 0.93 12.83
C LEU A 36 0.39 1.13 13.68
N ALA A 37 -0.75 0.58 13.28
CA ALA A 37 -2.00 0.62 14.05
C ALA A 37 -1.82 0.01 15.45
N ALA A 38 -1.05 -1.07 15.54
CA ALA A 38 -0.78 -1.77 16.79
C ALA A 38 0.13 -0.97 17.72
N VAL A 39 1.21 -0.36 17.21
CA VAL A 39 2.21 0.33 18.05
C VAL A 39 1.88 1.81 18.30
N CYS A 40 1.17 2.47 17.40
CA CYS A 40 0.78 3.86 17.53
C CYS A 40 -0.65 4.00 18.05
N LYS A 41 -0.88 4.88 19.03
CA LYS A 41 -2.20 5.01 19.71
C LYS A 41 -2.97 6.30 19.44
N LYS A 42 -2.34 7.30 18.82
CA LYS A 42 -2.92 8.65 18.64
C LYS A 42 -2.93 9.10 17.18
N ILE A 43 -1.81 8.95 16.49
CA ILE A 43 -1.65 9.41 15.10
C ILE A 43 -2.57 8.65 14.15
N ARG A 44 -3.03 9.33 13.09
CA ARG A 44 -3.77 8.73 11.99
C ARG A 44 -2.80 7.98 11.06
N ILE A 45 -3.27 6.93 10.42
CA ILE A 45 -2.45 6.11 9.51
C ILE A 45 -3.19 6.01 8.18
N GLY A 46 -2.49 6.13 7.06
CA GLY A 46 -3.14 6.15 5.75
C GLY A 46 -2.34 5.55 4.62
N SER A 47 -3.04 5.14 3.58
CA SER A 47 -2.46 4.70 2.31
C SER A 47 -2.29 5.87 1.35
N LEU A 48 -1.13 5.97 0.68
CA LEU A 48 -0.79 7.06 -0.26
C LEU A 48 -0.35 6.55 -1.64
N VAL A 49 -1.26 6.21 -2.53
CA VAL A 49 -2.61 5.72 -2.24
C VAL A 49 -2.65 4.23 -2.52
N LEU A 50 -3.59 3.51 -1.93
CA LEU A 50 -3.78 2.09 -2.22
C LEU A 50 -4.13 1.91 -3.70
N CYS A 51 -3.52 0.94 -4.37
CA CYS A 51 -3.86 0.64 -5.75
C CYS A 51 -5.14 -0.20 -5.81
N ASN A 52 -6.19 0.32 -6.44
CA ASN A 52 -7.50 -0.34 -6.51
C ASN A 52 -7.48 -1.71 -7.24
N SER A 53 -6.52 -1.91 -8.13
CA SER A 53 -6.46 -3.04 -9.06
C SER A 53 -5.52 -4.18 -8.61
N TYR A 54 -4.74 -3.98 -7.54
CA TYR A 54 -3.81 -5.00 -7.03
C TYR A 54 -4.50 -6.11 -6.21
N ARG A 55 -5.75 -5.90 -5.80
CA ARG A 55 -6.45 -6.79 -4.87
C ARG A 55 -7.93 -6.88 -5.23
N ASN A 56 -8.57 -7.98 -4.85
CA ASN A 56 -10.02 -8.12 -5.02
C ASN A 56 -10.75 -7.01 -4.22
N PRO A 57 -11.71 -6.28 -4.83
CA PRO A 57 -12.32 -5.11 -4.19
C PRO A 57 -13.09 -5.45 -2.91
N SER A 58 -13.79 -6.58 -2.87
CA SER A 58 -14.52 -7.03 -1.68
C SER A 58 -13.57 -7.40 -0.54
N LEU A 59 -12.45 -8.06 -0.87
CA LEU A 59 -11.41 -8.37 0.11
C LEU A 59 -10.74 -7.08 0.61
N THR A 60 -10.40 -6.14 -0.28
CA THR A 60 -9.81 -4.85 0.08
C THR A 60 -10.71 -4.08 1.04
N ALA A 61 -12.01 -4.01 0.78
CA ALA A 61 -12.97 -3.38 1.68
C ALA A 61 -12.98 -4.05 3.06
N LYS A 62 -12.93 -5.39 3.10
CA LYS A 62 -12.86 -6.13 4.38
C LYS A 62 -11.56 -5.87 5.13
N MET A 63 -10.42 -5.84 4.43
CA MET A 63 -9.13 -5.51 5.02
C MET A 63 -9.12 -4.10 5.61
N ALA A 64 -9.62 -3.10 4.88
CA ALA A 64 -9.73 -1.72 5.35
C ALA A 64 -10.64 -1.61 6.58
N ALA A 65 -11.81 -2.25 6.57
CA ALA A 65 -12.70 -2.27 7.73
C ALA A 65 -12.06 -2.94 8.96
N THR A 66 -11.35 -4.06 8.76
CA THR A 66 -10.61 -4.72 9.85
C THR A 66 -9.51 -3.81 10.42
N LEU A 67 -8.74 -3.15 9.54
CA LEU A 67 -7.69 -2.24 9.96
C LEU A 67 -8.25 -1.00 10.69
N ASP A 68 -9.39 -0.48 10.25
CA ASP A 68 -10.06 0.63 10.92
C ASP A 68 -10.43 0.26 12.36
N VAL A 69 -10.99 -0.93 12.58
CA VAL A 69 -11.27 -1.47 13.92
C VAL A 69 -10.00 -1.62 14.75
N ILE A 70 -8.94 -2.24 14.20
CA ILE A 70 -7.65 -2.40 14.91
C ILE A 70 -7.05 -1.05 15.30
N SER A 71 -7.19 -0.06 14.42
CA SER A 71 -6.68 1.29 14.63
C SER A 71 -7.58 2.13 15.56
N ASN A 72 -8.78 1.67 15.89
CA ASN A 72 -9.81 2.44 16.60
C ASN A 72 -10.22 3.72 15.84
N GLY A 73 -10.60 3.60 14.57
CA GLY A 73 -11.14 4.71 13.75
C GLY A 73 -10.08 5.67 13.20
N ARG A 74 -8.81 5.24 13.16
CA ARG A 74 -7.67 6.10 12.78
C ARG A 74 -7.19 5.87 11.35
N LEU A 75 -7.83 4.97 10.60
CA LEU A 75 -7.47 4.70 9.21
C LEU A 75 -7.94 5.84 8.30
N GLU A 76 -7.04 6.32 7.45
CA GLU A 76 -7.33 7.14 6.28
C GLU A 76 -7.18 6.28 5.02
N PHE A 77 -8.31 5.86 4.44
CA PHE A 77 -8.31 4.94 3.32
C PHE A 77 -8.16 5.66 1.97
N GLY A 78 -6.93 6.08 1.66
CA GLY A 78 -6.60 6.65 0.35
C GLY A 78 -6.52 5.56 -0.72
N ILE A 79 -7.25 5.73 -1.83
CA ILE A 79 -7.29 4.77 -2.94
C ILE A 79 -7.09 5.49 -4.28
N GLY A 80 -6.41 4.84 -5.22
CA GLY A 80 -6.14 5.38 -6.57
C GLY A 80 -6.20 4.32 -7.65
N ALA A 81 -6.16 4.79 -8.90
CA ALA A 81 -6.27 3.94 -10.09
C ALA A 81 -5.05 3.04 -10.32
N GLY A 82 -3.91 3.39 -9.73
CA GLY A 82 -2.61 2.80 -10.03
C GLY A 82 -2.07 3.26 -11.38
N TRP A 83 -0.75 3.23 -11.54
CA TRP A 83 -0.10 3.81 -12.74
C TRP A 83 1.11 3.03 -13.22
N LYS A 84 1.66 2.15 -12.39
CA LYS A 84 3.01 1.61 -12.57
C LYS A 84 2.97 0.22 -13.23
N GLU A 85 2.82 0.19 -14.55
CA GLU A 85 2.58 -1.01 -15.35
C GLU A 85 3.56 -2.18 -15.07
N ASN A 86 4.84 -1.89 -14.83
CA ASN A 86 5.83 -2.92 -14.49
C ASN A 86 5.48 -3.71 -13.22
N GLU A 87 4.89 -3.08 -12.20
CA GLU A 87 4.44 -3.76 -10.98
C GLU A 87 3.27 -4.69 -11.25
N TYR A 88 2.36 -4.26 -12.14
CA TYR A 88 1.26 -5.10 -12.58
C TYR A 88 1.80 -6.36 -13.26
N ILE A 89 2.69 -6.18 -14.24
CA ILE A 89 3.26 -7.29 -15.00
C ILE A 89 4.05 -8.23 -14.08
N ALA A 90 4.90 -7.69 -13.21
CA ALA A 90 5.75 -8.48 -12.32
C ALA A 90 4.96 -9.34 -11.32
N TYR A 91 3.78 -8.86 -10.88
CA TYR A 91 2.91 -9.58 -9.94
C TYR A 91 1.75 -10.32 -10.63
N GLY A 92 1.72 -10.34 -11.97
CA GLY A 92 0.71 -11.06 -12.74
C GLY A 92 -0.67 -10.38 -12.77
N PHE A 93 -0.75 -9.09 -12.48
CA PHE A 93 -1.96 -8.30 -12.60
C PHE A 93 -2.14 -7.74 -14.03
N SER A 94 -3.40 -7.58 -14.44
CA SER A 94 -3.72 -6.91 -15.72
C SER A 94 -3.62 -5.39 -15.56
N PHE A 95 -2.81 -4.73 -16.39
CA PHE A 95 -2.75 -3.27 -16.42
C PHE A 95 -3.96 -2.72 -17.20
N PRO A 96 -4.83 -1.92 -16.58
CA PRO A 96 -6.05 -1.42 -17.24
C PRO A 96 -5.71 -0.33 -18.26
N LYS A 97 -6.50 -0.25 -19.32
CA LYS A 97 -6.49 0.93 -20.21
C LYS A 97 -7.13 2.12 -19.47
N PRO A 98 -6.71 3.37 -19.76
CA PRO A 98 -7.44 4.56 -19.31
C PRO A 98 -8.92 4.46 -19.72
N ALA A 99 -9.80 4.89 -18.83
CA ALA A 99 -11.24 4.94 -19.06
C ALA A 99 -11.63 6.06 -20.04
#